data_AF-A0A847SNP9-F1
#
_entry.id   AF-A0A847SNP9-F1
#
_cell.length_a   1.000
_cell.length_b   1.000
_cell.length_c   1.000
_cell.angle_alpha   90.00
_cell.angle_beta   90.00
_cell.angle_gamma   90.00
#
_symmetry.space_group_name_H-M   'P 1'
#
loop_
_entity.id
_entity.type
_entity.pdbx_description
1 polymer ?
#
loop_
_entity_poly.entity_id
_entity_poly.type
_entity_poly.pdbx_seq_one_letter_code
_entity_poly.pdbx_strand_id
1 'polypeptide(L)'
;MKRIPLLLLLAFGACHLSTDKKHIAASADIQLLLDCYADLKTDTLLVTTPGTLEDSSSVYHGKLIDTTLLTLLPPEFGPSSDPYYACFKFNLDNNTIGLITRCPDEYASSSIKLFVYHRQGNTITFETELANTWGDAGDFLDKSSILYRTTGKEWMGIIENYVGSEATPADSTTLGFESFDYYHVKWEHQRLDTVSRDSSALTDIFRRISPGADKKVVTLQQ
;
A
#
# COMPACT_ATOMS: atom_id res chain seq x y z
N MET A 1 29.22 16.97 59.38
CA MET A 1 28.68 16.11 58.31
C MET A 1 28.47 16.96 57.05
N LYS A 2 29.53 17.26 56.30
CA LYS A 2 29.75 16.91 54.88
C LYS A 2 28.65 16.08 54.19
N ARG A 3 27.97 16.64 53.18
CA ARG A 3 28.19 16.42 51.73
C ARG A 3 27.19 17.25 50.90
N ILE A 4 27.71 17.96 49.90
CA ILE A 4 27.03 18.82 48.92
C ILE A 4 26.61 17.95 47.71
N PRO A 5 25.47 18.21 47.04
CA PRO A 5 24.94 17.30 46.03
C PRO A 5 25.65 17.39 44.69
N LEU A 6 25.68 16.23 44.04
CA LEU A 6 26.24 15.89 42.74
C LEU A 6 25.52 16.67 41.62
N LEU A 7 26.26 17.55 40.92
CA LEU A 7 25.79 18.25 39.72
C LEU A 7 26.12 17.38 38.50
N LEU A 8 25.11 16.77 37.89
CA LEU A 8 25.25 15.92 36.71
C LEU A 8 25.12 16.80 35.45
N LEU A 9 26.26 17.18 34.86
CA LEU A 9 26.33 17.87 33.57
C LEU A 9 26.23 16.82 32.45
N LEU A 10 25.03 16.68 31.88
CA LEU A 10 24.83 15.98 30.60
C LEU A 10 25.20 16.95 29.47
N ALA A 11 26.43 16.81 28.97
CA ALA A 11 26.85 17.44 27.72
C ALA A 11 26.17 16.70 26.55
N PHE A 12 25.20 17.36 25.92
CA PHE A 12 24.65 16.97 24.64
C PHE A 12 25.76 17.07 23.58
N GLY A 13 26.26 15.91 23.14
CA GLY A 13 27.06 15.80 21.94
C GLY A 13 26.19 16.08 20.71
N ALA A 14 26.21 17.32 20.25
CA ALA A 14 25.87 17.64 18.87
C ALA A 14 27.01 17.16 17.97
N CYS A 15 26.71 16.27 17.01
CA CYS A 15 27.32 16.19 15.67
C CYS A 15 27.00 14.85 15.00
N HIS A 16 26.13 14.88 14.00
CA HIS A 16 26.48 14.50 12.63
C HIS A 16 25.27 14.72 11.71
N LEU A 17 25.08 15.97 11.29
CA LEU A 17 24.35 16.27 10.07
C LEU A 17 25.37 16.13 8.93
N SER A 18 25.35 14.98 8.26
CA SER A 18 26.16 14.71 7.07
C SER A 18 25.27 14.02 6.04
N THR A 19 24.69 14.81 5.14
CA THR A 19 25.08 14.84 3.72
C THR A 19 24.01 15.61 2.96
N ASP A 20 24.36 16.83 2.54
CA ASP A 20 23.69 17.51 1.44
C ASP A 20 23.87 16.65 0.17
N LYS A 21 22.89 15.81 -0.14
CA LYS A 21 22.67 15.37 -1.52
C LYS A 21 21.72 16.38 -2.17
N LYS A 22 22.32 17.41 -2.77
CA LYS A 22 21.62 18.30 -3.72
C LYS A 22 21.18 17.48 -4.95
N HIS A 23 20.01 16.85 -4.87
CA HIS A 23 19.25 16.39 -6.05
C HIS A 23 18.47 17.56 -6.64
N ILE A 24 19.15 18.61 -7.11
CA ILE A 24 18.52 19.71 -7.83
C ILE A 24 18.49 19.39 -9.33
N ALA A 25 17.75 18.32 -9.63
CA ALA A 25 17.12 18.02 -10.92
C ALA A 25 15.73 17.37 -10.70
N ALA A 26 15.36 17.08 -9.44
CA ALA A 26 14.20 16.27 -9.09
C ALA A 26 12.84 16.97 -9.26
N SER A 27 12.76 18.29 -9.50
CA SER A 27 11.45 18.99 -9.49
C SER A 27 10.68 18.93 -10.81
N ALA A 28 11.35 18.89 -11.95
CA ALA A 28 10.67 18.79 -13.25
C ALA A 28 10.30 17.33 -13.54
N ASP A 29 11.21 16.40 -13.30
CA ASP A 29 11.01 14.97 -13.56
C ASP A 29 9.93 14.38 -12.64
N ILE A 30 9.85 14.82 -11.38
CA ILE A 30 8.76 14.37 -10.50
C ILE A 30 7.41 14.86 -10.97
N GLN A 31 7.31 16.07 -11.54
CA GLN A 31 6.04 16.56 -12.07
C GLN A 31 5.62 15.72 -13.27
N LEU A 32 6.55 15.35 -14.14
CA LEU A 32 6.28 14.42 -15.25
C LEU A 32 5.78 13.06 -14.75
N LEU A 33 6.35 12.52 -13.67
CA LEU A 33 5.85 11.32 -13.02
C LEU A 33 4.44 11.52 -12.46
N LEU A 34 4.20 12.61 -11.72
CA LEU A 34 2.89 12.91 -11.13
C LEU A 34 1.81 13.12 -12.18
N ASP A 35 2.16 13.64 -13.36
CA ASP A 35 1.24 13.82 -14.50
C ASP A 35 0.85 12.50 -15.16
N CYS A 36 1.54 11.40 -14.83
CA CYS A 36 1.10 10.06 -15.25
C CYS A 36 -0.08 9.52 -14.43
N TYR A 37 -0.29 10.00 -13.20
CA TYR A 37 -1.35 9.51 -12.32
C TYR A 37 -2.64 10.31 -12.50
N ALA A 38 -3.77 9.61 -12.61
CA ALA A 38 -5.08 10.25 -12.61
C ALA A 38 -5.48 10.69 -11.20
N ASP A 39 -6.15 11.83 -11.05
CA ASP A 39 -6.69 12.21 -9.73
C ASP A 39 -7.80 11.24 -9.30
N LEU A 40 -7.73 10.72 -8.07
CA LEU A 40 -8.79 9.93 -7.48
C LEU A 40 -9.98 10.85 -7.16
N LYS A 41 -11.12 10.60 -7.81
CA LYS A 41 -12.33 11.44 -7.70
C LYS A 41 -13.37 10.92 -6.70
N THR A 42 -13.07 9.84 -6.00
CA THR A 42 -13.98 9.18 -5.04
C THR A 42 -13.40 9.23 -3.63
N ASP A 43 -14.28 9.17 -2.63
CA ASP A 43 -13.90 9.06 -1.23
C ASP A 43 -13.71 7.61 -0.78
N THR A 44 -13.79 6.65 -1.70
CA THR A 44 -13.58 5.23 -1.45
C THR A 44 -12.96 4.58 -2.69
N LEU A 45 -11.97 3.71 -2.47
CA LEU A 45 -11.28 2.95 -3.51
C LEU A 45 -11.08 1.52 -3.00
N LEU A 46 -11.78 0.56 -3.63
CA LEU A 46 -11.49 -0.85 -3.48
C LEU A 46 -10.27 -1.20 -4.33
N VAL A 47 -9.24 -1.75 -3.71
CA VAL A 47 -7.95 -2.13 -4.29
C VAL A 47 -7.82 -3.64 -4.31
N THR A 48 -7.78 -4.20 -5.51
CA THR A 48 -7.62 -5.64 -5.78
C THR A 48 -6.56 -5.83 -6.84
N THR A 49 -6.01 -7.03 -6.92
CA THR A 49 -5.16 -7.41 -8.04
C THR A 49 -5.97 -7.45 -9.34
N PRO A 50 -5.41 -7.00 -10.46
CA PRO A 50 -5.98 -7.25 -11.77
C PRO A 50 -5.87 -8.74 -12.10
N GLY A 51 -6.92 -9.33 -12.68
CA GLY A 51 -6.95 -10.76 -12.96
C GLY A 51 -5.88 -11.23 -13.95
N THR A 52 -5.42 -10.36 -14.85
CA THR A 52 -4.29 -10.60 -15.76
C THR A 52 -3.48 -9.33 -16.02
N LEU A 53 -2.25 -9.49 -16.55
CA LEU A 53 -1.42 -8.37 -17.02
C LEU A 53 -2.15 -7.51 -18.05
N GLU A 54 -2.85 -8.16 -18.97
CA GLU A 54 -3.51 -7.56 -20.14
C GLU A 54 -4.94 -7.11 -19.88
N ASP A 55 -5.44 -7.19 -18.64
CA ASP A 55 -6.80 -6.77 -18.30
C ASP A 55 -6.95 -5.25 -18.43
N SER A 56 -7.21 -4.81 -19.65
CA SER A 56 -7.50 -3.41 -20.00
C SER A 56 -8.81 -2.90 -19.41
N SER A 57 -9.66 -3.79 -18.90
CA SER A 57 -10.88 -3.40 -18.19
C SER A 57 -10.63 -3.06 -16.72
N SER A 58 -9.46 -3.45 -16.19
CA SER A 58 -9.06 -3.10 -14.84
C SER A 58 -8.84 -1.59 -14.70
N VAL A 59 -9.40 -1.01 -13.63
CA VAL A 59 -9.13 0.38 -13.24
C VAL A 59 -7.65 0.63 -12.89
N TYR A 60 -6.88 -0.44 -12.71
CA TYR A 60 -5.44 -0.42 -12.43
C TYR A 60 -4.58 -0.57 -13.70
N HIS A 61 -5.16 -0.51 -14.88
CA HIS A 61 -4.41 -0.51 -16.14
C HIS A 61 -3.67 0.83 -16.40
N GLY A 62 -4.02 1.90 -15.69
CA GLY A 62 -3.24 3.14 -15.54
C GLY A 62 -2.56 3.73 -16.79
N LYS A 63 -1.52 4.53 -16.58
CA LYS A 63 -0.58 4.98 -17.62
C LYS A 63 0.78 4.35 -17.37
N LEU A 64 1.41 3.83 -18.43
CA LEU A 64 2.76 3.27 -18.36
C LEU A 64 3.75 4.31 -17.80
N ILE A 65 4.52 3.93 -16.79
CA ILE A 65 5.65 4.71 -16.27
C ILE A 65 6.88 4.31 -17.09
N ASP A 66 7.46 5.26 -17.82
CA ASP A 66 8.66 4.97 -18.61
C ASP A 66 9.88 4.72 -17.71
N THR A 67 10.91 4.11 -18.28
CA THR A 67 12.12 3.70 -17.55
C THR A 67 12.91 4.87 -16.99
N THR A 68 12.77 6.08 -17.54
CA THR A 68 13.41 7.29 -16.99
C THR A 68 12.69 7.75 -15.74
N LEU A 69 11.35 7.81 -15.78
CA LEU A 69 10.54 8.18 -14.62
C LEU A 69 10.56 7.13 -13.51
N LEU A 70 10.77 5.84 -13.84
CA LEU A 70 10.96 4.78 -12.85
C LEU A 70 12.14 5.04 -11.91
N THR A 71 13.18 5.76 -12.36
CA THR A 71 14.33 6.11 -11.50
C THR A 71 13.99 7.04 -10.34
N LEU A 72 12.79 7.61 -10.33
CA LEU A 72 12.27 8.46 -9.26
C LEU A 72 11.55 7.66 -8.16
N LEU A 73 11.21 6.40 -8.42
CA LEU A 73 10.73 5.48 -7.40
C LEU A 73 11.91 5.00 -6.54
N PRO A 74 11.64 4.42 -5.35
CA PRO A 74 12.69 3.78 -4.56
C PRO A 74 13.49 2.76 -5.40
N PRO A 75 14.82 2.68 -5.21
CA PRO A 75 15.72 1.94 -6.11
C PRO A 75 15.42 0.44 -6.25
N GLU A 76 14.73 -0.15 -5.27
CA GLU A 76 14.23 -1.53 -5.32
C GLU A 76 13.14 -1.76 -6.38
N PHE A 77 12.51 -0.71 -6.91
CA PHE A 77 11.54 -0.74 -8.02
C PHE A 77 12.16 -0.34 -9.36
N GLY A 78 13.45 -0.69 -9.53
CA GLY A 78 14.19 -0.45 -10.76
C GLY A 78 13.60 -1.16 -11.99
N PRO A 79 14.29 -1.09 -13.14
CA PRO A 79 13.82 -1.69 -14.38
C PRO A 79 13.50 -3.19 -14.20
N SER A 80 12.24 -3.56 -14.41
CA SER A 80 11.78 -4.94 -14.51
C SER A 80 11.51 -5.30 -15.97
N SER A 81 11.45 -6.60 -16.29
CA SER A 81 10.92 -7.05 -17.57
C SER A 81 9.45 -6.66 -17.75
N ASP A 82 8.74 -6.50 -16.63
CA ASP A 82 7.33 -6.16 -16.61
C ASP A 82 7.09 -4.67 -16.35
N PRO A 83 6.05 -4.08 -16.97
CA PRO A 83 5.75 -2.66 -16.86
C PRO A 83 5.16 -2.26 -15.51
N TYR A 84 5.39 -1.00 -15.13
CA TYR A 84 4.72 -0.31 -14.03
C TYR A 84 3.67 0.64 -14.57
N TYR A 85 2.52 0.75 -13.89
CA TYR A 85 1.46 1.67 -14.30
C TYR A 85 1.06 2.63 -13.18
N ALA A 86 1.11 3.92 -13.49
CA ALA A 86 0.58 4.99 -12.68
C ALA A 86 -0.95 4.97 -12.75
N CYS A 87 -1.62 4.62 -11.65
CA CYS A 87 -3.09 4.47 -11.64
C CYS A 87 -3.76 5.74 -11.11
N PHE A 88 -3.58 6.01 -9.82
CA PHE A 88 -4.27 7.12 -9.14
C PHE A 88 -3.34 7.93 -8.26
N LYS A 89 -3.60 9.23 -8.11
CA LYS A 89 -3.01 10.08 -7.09
C LYS A 89 -4.09 10.76 -6.25
N PHE A 90 -3.77 11.01 -4.98
CA PHE A 90 -4.62 11.77 -4.08
C PHE A 90 -3.82 12.38 -2.93
N ASN A 91 -4.35 13.45 -2.33
CA ASN A 91 -3.75 14.03 -1.14
C ASN A 91 -4.04 13.15 0.06
N LEU A 92 -2.99 12.64 0.70
CA LEU A 92 -3.05 11.96 2.00
C LEU A 92 -3.16 13.01 3.12
N ASP A 93 -2.35 14.06 3.01
CA ASP A 93 -2.41 15.28 3.81
C ASP A 93 -1.93 16.50 2.97
N ASN A 94 -1.73 17.65 3.62
CA ASN A 94 -1.29 18.88 2.94
C ASN A 94 0.13 18.79 2.35
N ASN A 95 0.99 17.93 2.88
CA ASN A 95 2.38 17.77 2.49
C ASN A 95 2.66 16.46 1.74
N THR A 96 1.71 15.52 1.70
CA THR A 96 1.91 14.19 1.09
C THR A 96 0.88 13.85 0.01
N ILE A 97 1.34 13.18 -1.05
CA ILE A 97 0.51 12.62 -2.12
C ILE A 97 0.66 11.12 -2.10
N GLY A 98 -0.45 10.40 -1.99
CA GLY A 98 -0.50 8.96 -2.22
C GLY A 98 -0.56 8.68 -3.72
N LEU A 99 0.23 7.72 -4.17
CA LEU A 99 0.36 7.30 -5.56
C LEU A 99 0.05 5.79 -5.64
N ILE A 100 -1.08 5.43 -6.23
CA ILE A 100 -1.48 4.05 -6.47
C ILE A 100 -0.80 3.61 -7.76
N THR A 101 0.07 2.61 -7.62
CA THR A 101 0.90 2.11 -8.70
C THR A 101 0.71 0.61 -8.81
N ARG A 102 0.47 0.15 -10.04
CA ARG A 102 0.53 -1.26 -10.37
C ARG A 102 1.99 -1.61 -10.63
N CYS A 103 2.52 -2.56 -9.87
CA CYS A 103 3.89 -3.01 -9.93
C CYS A 103 3.94 -4.47 -10.40
N PRO A 104 5.00 -4.87 -11.10
CA PRO A 104 5.34 -6.29 -11.26
C PRO A 104 5.44 -7.00 -9.91
N ASP A 105 5.18 -8.31 -9.91
CA ASP A 105 5.46 -9.18 -8.78
C ASP A 105 5.96 -10.55 -9.25
N GLU A 106 6.56 -11.32 -8.35
CA GLU A 106 7.31 -12.57 -8.63
C GLU A 106 6.47 -13.64 -9.36
N TYR A 107 5.17 -13.74 -9.08
CA TYR A 107 4.30 -14.85 -9.52
C TYR A 107 3.24 -14.45 -10.57
N ALA A 108 3.47 -13.38 -11.32
CA ALA A 108 2.68 -12.95 -12.49
C ALA A 108 1.37 -12.16 -12.23
N SER A 109 0.97 -11.95 -10.98
CA SER A 109 -0.09 -11.01 -10.63
C SER A 109 0.53 -9.66 -10.29
N SER A 110 0.19 -8.61 -11.02
CA SER A 110 0.74 -7.29 -10.69
C SER A 110 0.21 -6.84 -9.33
N SER A 111 1.11 -6.65 -8.37
CA SER A 111 0.78 -6.08 -7.07
C SER A 111 0.34 -4.63 -7.23
N ILE A 112 -0.59 -4.17 -6.39
CA ILE A 112 -0.95 -2.76 -6.29
C ILE A 112 -0.29 -2.19 -5.03
N LYS A 113 0.55 -1.18 -5.19
CA LYS A 113 1.28 -0.52 -4.11
C LYS A 113 0.86 0.94 -3.97
N LEU A 114 0.93 1.44 -2.74
CA LEU A 114 0.80 2.86 -2.41
C LEU A 114 2.19 3.43 -2.18
N PHE A 115 2.67 4.27 -3.10
CA PHE A 115 3.84 5.10 -2.86
C PHE A 115 3.42 6.44 -2.26
N VAL A 116 4.32 7.06 -1.49
CA VAL A 116 4.07 8.38 -0.91
C VAL A 116 5.13 9.37 -1.35
N TYR A 117 4.66 10.40 -2.05
CA TYR A 117 5.46 11.57 -2.40
C TYR A 117 5.32 12.65 -1.33
N HIS A 118 6.46 13.09 -0.80
CA HIS A 118 6.57 14.18 0.16
C HIS A 118 6.93 15.48 -0.56
N ARG A 119 6.01 16.46 -0.56
CA ARG A 119 6.17 17.74 -1.28
C ARG A 119 7.39 18.53 -0.79
N GLN A 120 7.54 18.67 0.52
CA GLN A 120 8.65 19.44 1.10
C GLN A 120 10.03 18.82 0.81
N GLY A 121 10.13 17.49 0.86
CA GLY A 121 11.38 16.76 0.56
C GLY A 121 11.61 16.55 -0.93
N ASN A 122 10.56 16.70 -1.74
CA ASN A 122 10.54 16.37 -3.15
C ASN A 122 11.01 14.92 -3.43
N THR A 123 10.56 13.97 -2.61
CA THR A 123 11.02 12.57 -2.63
C THR A 123 9.86 11.60 -2.44
N ILE A 124 10.01 10.39 -2.99
CA ILE A 124 9.16 9.24 -2.71
C ILE A 124 9.92 8.34 -1.74
N THR A 125 9.39 8.13 -0.52
CA THR A 125 10.18 7.47 0.57
C THR A 125 9.44 6.35 1.29
N PHE A 126 8.15 6.19 1.04
CA PHE A 126 7.34 5.13 1.64
C PHE A 126 6.60 4.39 0.55
N GLU A 127 6.54 3.07 0.69
CA GLU A 127 5.65 2.20 -0.05
C GLU A 127 4.88 1.32 0.92
N THR A 128 3.70 0.88 0.51
CA THR A 128 3.12 -0.34 1.06
C THR A 128 2.40 -1.11 -0.03
N GLU A 129 2.32 -2.43 0.11
CA GLU A 129 1.46 -3.24 -0.73
C GLU A 129 0.01 -3.19 -0.25
N LEU A 130 -0.91 -2.87 -1.16
CA LEU A 130 -2.35 -2.79 -0.90
C LEU A 130 -3.11 -3.99 -1.48
N ALA A 131 -2.65 -4.54 -2.60
CA ALA A 131 -3.21 -5.76 -3.14
C ALA A 131 -2.13 -6.63 -3.77
N ASN A 132 -2.23 -7.94 -3.55
CA ASN A 132 -1.35 -8.93 -4.13
C ASN A 132 -2.00 -10.31 -4.11
N THR A 133 -1.66 -11.16 -5.06
CA THR A 133 -2.13 -12.53 -5.10
C THR A 133 -0.97 -13.42 -5.50
N TRP A 134 -0.61 -14.37 -4.63
CA TRP A 134 0.41 -15.37 -4.92
C TRP A 134 -0.03 -16.75 -4.43
N GLY A 135 0.56 -17.77 -5.01
CA GLY A 135 0.40 -19.14 -4.54
C GLY A 135 1.59 -19.99 -4.93
N ASP A 136 1.95 -20.92 -4.07
CA ASP A 136 3.05 -21.87 -4.27
C ASP A 136 2.71 -23.18 -3.56
N ALA A 137 2.98 -24.30 -4.25
CA ALA A 137 2.86 -25.65 -3.68
C ALA A 137 1.52 -25.96 -2.95
N GLY A 138 0.41 -25.36 -3.38
CA GLY A 138 -0.91 -25.54 -2.78
C GLY A 138 -1.25 -24.54 -1.68
N ASP A 139 -0.32 -23.68 -1.26
CA ASP A 139 -0.57 -22.52 -0.40
C ASP A 139 -0.89 -21.29 -1.26
N PHE A 140 -1.73 -20.39 -0.75
CA PHE A 140 -2.02 -19.13 -1.42
C PHE A 140 -2.27 -17.99 -0.44
N LEU A 141 -2.11 -16.78 -0.97
CA LEU A 141 -2.51 -15.52 -0.35
C LEU A 141 -3.21 -14.66 -1.39
N ASP A 142 -4.35 -14.11 -0.99
CA ASP A 142 -5.03 -13.02 -1.68
C ASP A 142 -5.16 -11.83 -0.72
N LYS A 143 -4.52 -10.74 -1.09
CA LYS A 143 -4.51 -9.49 -0.34
C LYS A 143 -5.30 -8.46 -1.12
N SER A 144 -6.25 -7.84 -0.44
CA SER A 144 -7.05 -6.75 -0.95
C SER A 144 -7.11 -5.62 0.07
N SER A 145 -7.46 -4.42 -0.36
CA SER A 145 -7.63 -3.29 0.55
C SER A 145 -8.79 -2.40 0.13
N ILE A 146 -9.38 -1.69 1.08
CA ILE A 146 -10.26 -0.56 0.79
C ILE A 146 -9.67 0.68 1.43
N LEU A 147 -9.36 1.68 0.62
CA LEU A 147 -9.03 3.01 1.09
C LEU A 147 -10.30 3.85 1.13
N TYR A 148 -10.51 4.59 2.21
CA TYR A 148 -11.70 5.43 2.35
C TYR A 148 -11.40 6.70 3.14
N ARG A 149 -12.15 7.76 2.83
CA ARG A 149 -12.05 9.05 3.50
C ARG A 149 -13.10 9.15 4.60
N THR A 150 -12.67 9.53 5.80
CA THR A 150 -13.57 9.77 6.94
C THR A 150 -14.34 11.08 6.78
N THR A 151 -15.34 11.32 7.63
CA THR A 151 -16.03 12.62 7.72
C THR A 151 -15.08 13.77 8.06
N GLY A 152 -13.98 13.48 8.76
CA GLY A 152 -12.88 14.42 9.04
C GLY A 152 -11.93 14.66 7.86
N LYS A 153 -12.20 14.09 6.69
CA LYS A 153 -11.38 14.13 5.48
C LYS A 153 -10.02 13.43 5.60
N GLU A 154 -9.83 12.60 6.63
CA GLU A 154 -8.63 11.77 6.79
C GLU A 154 -8.76 10.50 5.96
N TRP A 155 -7.65 10.01 5.39
CA TRP A 155 -7.62 8.70 4.75
C TRP A 155 -7.37 7.59 5.77
N MET A 156 -8.21 6.56 5.69
CA MET A 156 -8.05 5.29 6.39
C MET A 156 -8.08 4.16 5.37
N GLY A 157 -7.68 2.97 5.81
CA GLY A 157 -7.73 1.78 4.98
C GLY A 157 -8.11 0.54 5.80
N ILE A 158 -8.78 -0.41 5.17
CA ILE A 158 -8.88 -1.77 5.70
C ILE A 158 -8.12 -2.67 4.74
N ILE A 159 -7.13 -3.40 5.26
CA ILE A 159 -6.38 -4.41 4.53
C ILE A 159 -6.97 -5.77 4.92
N GLU A 160 -7.34 -6.57 3.93
CA GLU A 160 -7.75 -7.96 4.07
C GLU A 160 -6.63 -8.86 3.55
N ASN A 161 -6.21 -9.82 4.36
CA ASN A 161 -5.37 -10.92 3.94
C ASN A 161 -6.21 -12.20 4.03
N TYR A 162 -6.53 -12.78 2.88
CA TYR A 162 -7.07 -14.12 2.77
C TYR A 162 -5.91 -15.08 2.50
N VAL A 163 -5.73 -16.07 3.37
CA VAL A 163 -4.69 -17.08 3.20
C VAL A 163 -5.31 -18.46 3.29
N GLY A 164 -4.76 -19.42 2.57
CA GLY A 164 -5.24 -20.79 2.66
C GLY A 164 -4.29 -21.79 2.03
N SER A 165 -4.68 -23.06 2.16
CA SER A 165 -3.96 -24.17 1.55
C SER A 165 -4.91 -25.24 1.04
N GLU A 166 -4.51 -25.96 0.00
CA GLU A 166 -5.22 -27.11 -0.54
C GLU A 166 -5.14 -28.31 0.42
N ALA A 167 -6.21 -29.09 0.51
CA ALA A 167 -6.21 -30.31 1.32
C ALA A 167 -5.39 -31.41 0.64
N THR A 168 -4.68 -32.23 1.42
CA THR A 168 -3.95 -33.39 0.91
C THR A 168 -4.91 -34.54 0.57
N PRO A 169 -4.76 -35.24 -0.58
CA PRO A 169 -3.76 -35.02 -1.63
C PRO A 169 -4.09 -33.82 -2.54
N ALA A 170 -3.07 -33.22 -3.14
CA ALA A 170 -3.09 -31.98 -3.94
C ALA A 170 -4.10 -31.93 -5.13
N ASP A 171 -4.88 -32.98 -5.36
CA ASP A 171 -5.98 -33.02 -6.34
C ASP A 171 -7.35 -32.75 -5.68
N SER A 172 -7.38 -32.43 -4.39
CA SER A 172 -8.60 -32.11 -3.67
C SER A 172 -9.04 -30.68 -3.98
N THR A 173 -10.26 -30.50 -4.49
CA THR A 173 -10.91 -29.18 -4.59
C THR A 173 -11.32 -28.61 -3.22
N THR A 174 -10.92 -29.26 -2.13
CA THR A 174 -11.26 -28.88 -0.75
C THR A 174 -10.08 -28.15 -0.16
N LEU A 175 -10.34 -27.02 0.48
CA LEU A 175 -9.33 -26.31 1.27
C LEU A 175 -8.98 -27.16 2.51
N GLY A 176 -7.68 -27.30 2.78
CA GLY A 176 -7.17 -27.89 4.02
C GLY A 176 -7.22 -26.88 5.17
N PHE A 177 -6.98 -25.61 4.85
CA PHE A 177 -7.02 -24.50 5.80
C PHE A 177 -7.39 -23.20 5.07
N GLU A 178 -8.09 -22.31 5.77
CA GLU A 178 -8.25 -20.93 5.35
C GLU A 178 -8.34 -19.98 6.55
N SER A 179 -7.92 -18.73 6.36
CA SER A 179 -8.02 -17.67 7.35
C SER A 179 -8.18 -16.30 6.70
N PHE A 180 -8.90 -15.42 7.40
CA PHE A 180 -9.03 -14.02 7.05
C PHE A 180 -8.50 -13.15 8.19
N ASP A 181 -7.52 -12.30 7.88
CA ASP A 181 -7.00 -11.29 8.79
C ASP A 181 -7.31 -9.90 8.26
N TYR A 182 -7.86 -9.04 9.11
CA TYR A 182 -8.17 -7.66 8.76
C TYR A 182 -7.37 -6.68 9.60
N TYR A 183 -6.84 -5.65 8.94
CA TYR A 183 -6.10 -4.56 9.58
C TYR A 183 -6.73 -3.24 9.23
N HIS A 184 -7.15 -2.50 10.25
CA HIS A 184 -7.54 -1.12 10.08
C HIS A 184 -6.29 -0.26 10.17
N VAL A 185 -6.02 0.50 9.12
CA VAL A 185 -4.85 1.37 9.01
C VAL A 185 -5.25 2.83 8.86
N LYS A 186 -4.41 3.72 9.37
CA LYS A 186 -4.54 5.17 9.22
C LYS A 186 -3.22 5.74 8.69
N TRP A 187 -3.31 6.74 7.82
CA TRP A 187 -2.15 7.55 7.49
C TRP A 187 -1.80 8.48 8.66
N GLU A 188 -0.67 8.24 9.30
CA GLU A 188 -0.19 9.02 10.43
C GLU A 188 1.33 9.00 10.50
N HIS A 189 1.95 10.11 10.93
CA HIS A 189 3.41 10.20 11.09
C HIS A 189 4.20 9.77 9.84
N GLN A 190 3.72 10.13 8.65
CA GLN A 190 4.38 9.80 7.37
C GLN A 190 4.43 8.29 7.04
N ARG A 191 3.52 7.49 7.62
CA ARG A 191 3.37 6.06 7.33
C ARG A 191 1.91 5.62 7.47
N LEU A 192 1.59 4.41 7.03
CA LEU A 192 0.36 3.73 7.46
C LEU A 192 0.60 3.03 8.80
N ASP A 193 -0.16 3.41 9.82
CA ASP A 193 -0.13 2.78 11.14
C ASP A 193 -1.38 1.94 11.38
N THR A 194 -1.24 0.83 12.09
CA THR A 194 -2.35 -0.07 12.41
C THR A 194 -3.11 0.47 13.62
N VAL A 195 -4.38 0.82 13.42
CA VAL A 195 -5.27 1.30 14.50
C VAL A 195 -6.12 0.21 15.12
N SER A 196 -6.38 -0.90 14.39
CA SER A 196 -7.09 -2.07 14.92
C SER A 196 -6.71 -3.34 14.18
N ARG A 197 -6.79 -4.47 14.90
CA ARG A 197 -6.63 -5.84 14.40
C ARG A 197 -7.81 -6.74 14.76
N ASP A 198 -8.93 -6.15 15.18
CA ASP A 198 -10.14 -6.90 15.50
C ASP A 198 -10.81 -7.37 14.21
N SER A 199 -10.36 -8.50 13.68
CA SER A 199 -10.86 -9.08 12.43
C SER A 199 -12.38 -9.27 12.46
N SER A 200 -12.96 -9.60 13.62
CA SER A 200 -14.40 -9.81 13.75
C SER A 200 -15.20 -8.52 13.48
N ALA A 201 -14.78 -7.41 14.08
CA ALA A 201 -15.41 -6.11 13.87
C ALA A 201 -15.12 -5.54 12.47
N LEU A 202 -13.92 -5.78 11.94
CA LEU A 202 -13.50 -5.22 10.66
C LEU A 202 -14.11 -5.91 9.45
N THR A 203 -14.40 -7.21 9.55
CA THR A 203 -15.08 -7.98 8.49
C THR A 203 -16.41 -7.31 8.10
N ASP A 204 -17.21 -6.91 9.09
CA ASP A 204 -18.51 -6.28 8.86
C ASP A 204 -18.37 -4.90 8.21
N ILE A 205 -17.35 -4.14 8.60
CA ILE A 205 -17.07 -2.83 8.01
C ILE A 205 -16.63 -3.02 6.56
N PHE A 206 -15.67 -3.91 6.32
CA PHE A 206 -15.14 -4.22 4.98
C PHE A 206 -16.27 -4.60 4.04
N ARG A 207 -17.12 -5.56 4.42
CA ARG A 207 -18.31 -5.94 3.65
C ARG A 207 -19.20 -4.75 3.38
N ARG A 208 -19.54 -3.93 4.37
CA ARG A 208 -20.45 -2.79 4.17
C ARG A 208 -19.92 -1.74 3.19
N ILE A 209 -18.61 -1.53 3.15
CA ILE A 209 -17.99 -0.48 2.31
C ILE A 209 -17.48 -1.01 0.96
N SER A 210 -17.36 -2.33 0.79
CA SER A 210 -17.03 -2.98 -0.47
C SER A 210 -18.10 -2.70 -1.54
N PRO A 211 -17.74 -2.08 -2.67
CA PRO A 211 -18.63 -1.92 -3.81
C PRO A 211 -19.16 -3.29 -4.27
N GLY A 212 -20.47 -3.54 -4.10
CA GLY A 212 -21.11 -4.80 -4.55
C GLY A 212 -21.38 -5.85 -3.47
N ALA A 213 -21.13 -5.56 -2.19
CA ALA A 213 -21.33 -6.51 -1.09
C ALA A 213 -22.79 -6.97 -0.85
N ASP A 214 -23.78 -6.32 -1.46
CA ASP A 214 -25.17 -6.78 -1.42
C ASP A 214 -25.42 -8.08 -2.23
N LYS A 215 -24.41 -8.69 -2.85
CA LYS A 215 -24.65 -9.77 -3.84
C LYS A 215 -24.24 -11.20 -3.47
N LYS A 216 -23.56 -11.47 -2.36
CA LYS A 216 -23.33 -12.87 -1.94
C LYS A 216 -23.34 -13.03 -0.43
N VAL A 217 -24.53 -13.29 0.11
CA VAL A 217 -24.67 -14.03 1.38
C VAL A 217 -24.20 -15.47 1.11
N VAL A 218 -22.90 -15.72 1.27
CA VAL A 218 -22.42 -17.09 1.43
C VAL A 218 -22.90 -17.51 2.81
N THR A 219 -23.96 -18.32 2.82
CA THR A 219 -24.44 -18.97 4.03
C THR A 219 -23.35 -19.95 4.44
N LEU A 220 -22.55 -19.61 5.46
CA LEU A 220 -21.71 -20.59 6.14
C LEU A 220 -22.66 -21.58 6.81
N GLN A 221 -22.83 -22.75 6.19
CA GLN A 221 -23.46 -23.87 6.87
C GLN A 221 -22.47 -24.36 7.93
N GLN A 222 -22.87 -24.22 9.20
CA GLN A 222 -22.23 -24.84 10.36
C GLN A 222 -22.46 -26.35 10.38
#